data_AF-A0A3S0FUL4-F1
#
_entry.id   AF-A0A3S0FUL4-F1
#
_cell.length_a   1.000
_cell.length_b   1.000
_cell.length_c   1.000
_cell.angle_alpha   90.00
_cell.angle_beta   90.00
_cell.angle_gamma   90.00
#
_symmetry.space_group_name_H-M   'P 1'
#
loop_
_entity.id
_entity.type
_entity.pdbx_description
1 polymer ?
#
loop_
_entity_poly.entity_id
_entity_poly.type
_entity_poly.pdbx_seq_one_letter_code
_entity_poly.pdbx_strand_id
1 'polypeptide(L)'
;MTVNSIYIDYLFGTFIGGGDSEEDVDNYSLYNPNNESDVKKLAKEVLLPEFQSQNINLITEVKNSLAYYLTYDKIDFKDKLNSLLLPIKTPDNPKLFFKWIWEIFFKDELIDYIKNETVIEDFDINAPYKLLTSSPNSA
;
A
#
# COMPACT_ATOMS: atom_id res chain seq x y z
N MET A 1 11.65 14.70 -3.17
CA MET A 1 10.36 14.26 -2.59
C MET A 1 10.58 13.58 -1.24
N THR A 2 9.54 13.48 -0.44
CA THR A 2 9.57 12.75 0.83
C THR A 2 8.86 11.40 0.67
N VAL A 3 9.32 10.37 1.36
CA VAL A 3 8.67 9.05 1.41
C VAL A 3 8.59 8.57 2.85
N ASN A 4 7.54 7.84 3.19
CA ASN A 4 7.34 7.33 4.54
C ASN A 4 6.64 5.96 4.49
N SER A 5 7.20 4.97 5.18
CA SER A 5 6.67 3.60 5.17
C SER A 5 5.25 3.48 5.71
N ILE A 6 4.78 4.43 6.53
CA ILE A 6 3.40 4.44 7.04
C ILE A 6 2.37 4.53 5.92
N TYR A 7 2.71 5.18 4.79
CA TYR A 7 1.79 5.30 3.67
C TYR A 7 1.49 3.96 3.01
N ILE A 8 2.34 2.94 3.14
CA ILE A 8 2.05 1.59 2.63
C ILE A 8 0.80 1.00 3.29
N ASP A 9 0.49 1.36 4.53
CA ASP A 9 -0.67 0.82 5.26
C ASP A 9 -1.98 1.21 4.61
N TYR A 10 -2.02 2.39 3.97
CA TYR A 10 -3.20 2.92 3.30
C TYR A 10 -3.55 2.20 2.00
N LEU A 11 -2.69 1.28 1.51
CA LEU A 11 -3.05 0.33 0.45
C LEU A 11 -4.12 -0.67 0.91
N PHE A 12 -4.22 -0.91 2.22
CA PHE A 12 -5.02 -1.96 2.82
C PHE A 12 -6.13 -1.40 3.72
N GLY A 13 -6.56 -0.15 3.53
CA GLY A 13 -7.50 0.57 4.41
C GLY A 13 -8.64 -0.28 4.99
N THR A 14 -9.48 -0.90 4.14
CA THR A 14 -10.58 -1.79 4.55
C THR A 14 -10.14 -3.16 5.05
N PHE A 15 -8.94 -3.61 4.70
CA PHE A 15 -8.38 -4.88 5.18
C PHE A 15 -7.88 -4.76 6.63
N ILE A 16 -7.44 -3.57 7.04
CA ILE A 16 -6.98 -3.31 8.40
C ILE A 16 -8.22 -3.19 9.31
N GLY A 17 -8.52 -4.26 10.04
CA GLY A 17 -9.72 -4.40 10.88
C GLY A 17 -10.80 -5.33 10.29
N GLY A 18 -10.72 -5.67 9.00
CA GLY A 18 -11.55 -6.71 8.37
C GLY A 18 -11.16 -8.15 8.76
N GLY A 19 -10.41 -8.33 9.84
CA GLY A 19 -10.14 -9.64 10.45
C GLY A 19 -10.94 -9.89 11.73
N ASP A 20 -11.80 -8.93 12.12
CA ASP A 20 -12.53 -8.97 13.39
C ASP A 20 -13.80 -9.85 13.33
N SER A 21 -14.23 -10.27 12.13
CA SER A 21 -15.35 -11.20 11.94
C SER A 21 -14.91 -12.45 11.16
N GLU A 22 -15.44 -13.63 11.53
CA GLU A 22 -15.17 -14.89 10.82
C GLU A 22 -15.62 -14.82 9.35
N GLU A 23 -16.65 -14.03 9.06
CA GLU A 23 -17.20 -13.84 7.71
C GLU A 23 -16.22 -13.11 6.77
N ASP A 24 -15.48 -12.13 7.28
CA ASP A 24 -14.46 -11.44 6.49
C ASP A 24 -13.25 -12.33 6.20
N VAL A 25 -12.82 -13.15 7.17
CA VAL A 25 -11.74 -14.13 6.97
C VAL A 25 -12.10 -15.13 5.88
N ASP A 26 -13.34 -15.64 5.87
CA ASP A 26 -13.82 -16.56 4.84
C ASP A 26 -13.85 -15.90 3.46
N ASN A 27 -14.26 -14.64 3.37
CA ASN A 27 -14.31 -13.88 2.11
C ASN A 27 -12.93 -13.65 1.48
N TYR A 28 -11.89 -13.49 2.29
CA TYR A 28 -10.53 -13.22 1.80
C TYR A 28 -9.62 -14.45 1.73
N SER A 29 -9.95 -15.53 2.43
CA SER A 29 -9.22 -16.81 2.41
C SER A 29 -9.08 -17.43 1.00
N LEU A 30 -9.95 -17.03 0.08
CA LEU A 30 -9.97 -17.48 -1.32
C LEU A 30 -8.82 -16.92 -2.15
N TYR A 31 -8.19 -15.80 -1.73
CA TYR A 31 -7.07 -15.22 -2.45
C TYR A 31 -5.75 -15.85 -2.03
N ASN A 32 -5.05 -16.48 -2.97
CA ASN A 32 -3.70 -16.97 -2.73
C ASN A 32 -2.68 -15.83 -2.94
N PRO A 33 -1.98 -15.35 -1.89
CA PRO A 33 -1.02 -14.25 -1.99
C PRO A 33 0.24 -14.61 -2.78
N ASN A 34 0.43 -15.91 -3.08
CA ASN A 34 1.52 -16.42 -3.91
C ASN A 34 1.12 -16.65 -5.38
N ASN A 35 -0.12 -16.32 -5.75
CA ASN A 35 -0.62 -16.44 -7.12
C ASN A 35 -0.89 -15.05 -7.73
N GLU A 36 -0.23 -14.74 -8.84
CA GLU A 36 -0.37 -13.45 -9.53
C GLU A 36 -1.82 -13.10 -9.87
N SER A 37 -2.58 -14.05 -10.43
CA SER A 37 -3.95 -13.83 -10.85
C SER A 37 -4.84 -13.50 -9.66
N ASP A 38 -4.67 -14.20 -8.54
CA ASP A 38 -5.45 -13.96 -7.32
C ASP A 38 -5.09 -12.61 -6.69
N VAL A 39 -3.80 -12.25 -6.63
CA VAL A 39 -3.37 -10.95 -6.10
C VAL A 39 -3.88 -9.79 -6.97
N LYS A 40 -3.80 -9.93 -8.29
CA LYS A 40 -4.33 -8.92 -9.22
C LYS A 40 -5.86 -8.81 -9.13
N LYS A 41 -6.56 -9.92 -8.94
CA LYS A 41 -8.01 -9.93 -8.71
C LYS A 41 -8.35 -9.23 -7.40
N LEU A 42 -7.68 -9.58 -6.31
CA LEU A 42 -7.82 -8.93 -5.01
C LEU A 42 -7.60 -7.41 -5.12
N ALA A 43 -6.50 -7.01 -5.74
CA ALA A 43 -6.16 -5.61 -5.94
C ALA A 43 -7.25 -4.87 -6.72
N LYS A 44 -7.75 -5.46 -7.81
CA LYS A 44 -8.73 -4.83 -8.69
C LYS A 44 -10.13 -4.76 -8.08
N GLU A 45 -10.59 -5.84 -7.46
CA GLU A 45 -11.97 -5.98 -7.00
C GLU A 45 -12.19 -5.39 -5.60
N VAL A 46 -11.15 -5.36 -4.76
CA VAL A 46 -11.28 -4.96 -3.36
C VAL A 46 -10.46 -3.74 -3.00
N LEU A 47 -9.14 -3.78 -3.23
CA LEU A 47 -8.25 -2.72 -2.73
C LEU A 47 -8.35 -1.42 -3.56
N LEU A 48 -8.39 -1.54 -4.89
CA LEU A 48 -8.35 -0.39 -5.80
C LEU A 48 -9.57 0.55 -5.68
N PRO A 49 -10.83 0.06 -5.61
CA PRO A 49 -11.99 0.94 -5.50
C PRO A 49 -11.93 1.84 -4.27
N GLU A 50 -11.50 1.29 -3.13
CA GLU A 50 -11.33 2.07 -1.91
C GLU A 50 -10.14 3.02 -2.02
N PHE A 51 -8.98 2.53 -2.49
CA PHE A 51 -7.78 3.35 -2.67
C PHE A 51 -8.05 4.58 -3.53
N GLN A 52 -8.81 4.43 -4.62
CA GLN A 52 -9.19 5.53 -5.50
C GLN A 52 -10.18 6.53 -4.89
N SER A 53 -10.87 6.15 -3.81
CA SER A 53 -11.75 7.05 -3.06
C SER A 53 -11.02 7.95 -2.07
N GLN A 54 -9.73 7.69 -1.81
CA GLN A 54 -8.91 8.44 -0.86
C GLN A 54 -8.52 9.84 -1.38
N ASN A 55 -8.00 10.67 -0.48
CA ASN A 55 -7.49 11.99 -0.82
C ASN A 55 -6.33 11.88 -1.85
N ILE A 56 -6.33 12.73 -2.89
CA ILE A 56 -5.32 12.69 -3.96
C ILE A 56 -3.88 12.88 -3.46
N ASN A 57 -3.67 13.67 -2.41
CA ASN A 57 -2.36 13.85 -1.79
C ASN A 57 -1.92 12.54 -1.13
N LEU A 58 -2.83 11.84 -0.44
CA LEU A 58 -2.55 10.55 0.17
C LEU A 58 -2.22 9.50 -0.89
N ILE A 59 -2.99 9.41 -1.97
CA ILE A 59 -2.70 8.53 -3.11
C ILE A 59 -1.30 8.79 -3.67
N THR A 60 -0.92 10.07 -3.78
CA THR A 60 0.41 10.48 -4.27
C THR A 60 1.52 10.02 -3.32
N GLU A 61 1.37 10.24 -2.01
CA GLU A 61 2.35 9.80 -1.00
C GLU A 61 2.48 8.27 -0.93
N VAL A 62 1.37 7.55 -1.05
CA VAL A 62 1.35 6.07 -1.14
C VAL A 62 2.12 5.61 -2.38
N LYS A 63 1.84 6.20 -3.54
CA LYS A 63 2.53 5.88 -4.79
C LYS A 63 4.04 6.08 -4.66
N ASN A 64 4.46 7.25 -4.20
CA ASN A 64 5.87 7.61 -4.08
C ASN A 64 6.60 6.68 -3.10
N SER A 65 5.97 6.40 -1.95
CA SER A 65 6.54 5.51 -0.94
C SER A 65 6.65 4.07 -1.47
N LEU A 66 5.59 3.55 -2.09
CA LEU A 66 5.59 2.20 -2.65
C LEU A 66 6.64 2.05 -3.76
N ALA A 67 6.72 3.01 -4.69
CA ALA A 67 7.74 3.03 -5.76
C ALA A 67 9.17 2.99 -5.20
N TYR A 68 9.42 3.83 -4.19
CA TYR A 68 10.73 3.90 -3.53
C TYR A 68 11.13 2.59 -2.89
N TYR A 69 10.25 2.03 -2.05
CA TYR A 69 10.54 0.82 -1.30
C TYR A 69 10.63 -0.43 -2.20
N LEU A 70 9.85 -0.49 -3.28
CA LEU A 70 9.99 -1.53 -4.31
C LEU A 70 11.32 -1.41 -5.09
N THR A 71 11.81 -0.19 -5.31
CA THR A 71 13.04 0.08 -6.08
C THR A 71 14.30 -0.19 -5.27
N TYR A 72 14.38 0.30 -4.04
CA TYR A 72 15.62 0.32 -3.25
C TYR A 72 15.73 -0.75 -2.17
N ASP A 73 14.68 -1.56 -1.96
CA ASP A 73 14.69 -2.67 -0.99
C ASP A 73 15.02 -2.25 0.45
N LYS A 74 14.50 -1.08 0.87
CA LYS A 74 14.81 -0.44 2.15
C LYS A 74 13.82 -0.73 3.28
N ILE A 75 12.82 -1.58 3.03
CA ILE A 75 11.82 -1.99 4.01
C ILE A 75 11.68 -3.50 4.00
N ASP A 76 11.49 -4.08 5.18
CA ASP A 76 11.01 -5.45 5.29
C ASP A 76 9.49 -5.48 5.04
N PHE A 77 9.12 -5.81 3.81
CA PHE A 77 7.73 -5.97 3.41
C PHE A 77 7.02 -7.11 4.14
N LYS A 78 7.75 -8.13 4.63
CA LYS A 78 7.16 -9.22 5.40
C LYS A 78 6.73 -8.70 6.77
N ASP A 79 7.61 -8.01 7.47
CA ASP A 79 7.31 -7.42 8.77
C ASP A 79 6.19 -6.38 8.66
N LYS A 80 6.20 -5.59 7.56
CA LYS A 80 5.11 -4.65 7.27
C LYS A 80 3.76 -5.35 7.15
N LEU A 81 3.66 -6.41 6.34
CA LEU A 81 2.40 -7.17 6.19
C LEU A 81 1.96 -7.84 7.49
N ASN A 82 2.91 -8.42 8.25
CA ASN A 82 2.60 -9.07 9.52
C ASN A 82 2.07 -8.09 10.56
N SER A 83 2.55 -6.83 10.55
CA SER A 83 2.07 -5.78 11.45
C SER A 83 0.64 -5.33 11.17
N LEU A 84 0.15 -5.53 9.94
CA LEU A 84 -1.18 -5.13 9.51
C LEU A 84 -2.27 -6.17 9.82
N LEU A 85 -1.88 -7.39 10.20
CA LEU A 85 -2.79 -8.49 10.52
C LEU A 85 -3.87 -8.72 9.44
N LEU A 86 -3.46 -8.67 8.17
CA LEU A 86 -4.37 -8.81 7.04
C LEU A 86 -5.08 -10.18 7.06
N PRO A 87 -6.36 -10.28 6.63
CA PRO A 87 -7.10 -11.54 6.51
C PRO A 87 -6.66 -12.40 5.31
N ILE A 88 -5.38 -12.38 4.98
CA ILE A 88 -4.74 -13.23 3.96
C ILE A 88 -3.44 -13.81 4.54
N LYS A 89 -2.99 -14.94 4.00
CA LYS A 89 -1.69 -15.48 4.39
C LYS A 89 -0.57 -14.50 4.03
N THR A 90 0.51 -14.51 4.80
CA THR A 90 1.72 -13.78 4.42
C THR A 90 2.31 -14.40 3.14
N PRO A 91 2.55 -13.63 2.06
CA PRO A 91 3.18 -14.13 0.84
C PRO A 91 4.62 -14.62 1.09
N ASP A 92 5.04 -15.63 0.33
CA ASP A 92 6.40 -16.16 0.32
C ASP A 92 7.39 -15.14 -0.24
N ASN A 93 6.93 -14.31 -1.19
CA ASN A 93 7.66 -13.18 -1.75
C ASN A 93 6.85 -11.88 -1.61
N PRO A 94 6.92 -11.20 -0.44
CA PRO A 94 6.19 -9.96 -0.18
C PRO A 94 6.46 -8.86 -1.21
N LYS A 95 7.70 -8.72 -1.65
CA LYS A 95 8.05 -7.71 -2.66
C LYS A 95 7.34 -7.97 -3.99
N LEU A 96 7.25 -9.22 -4.42
CA LEU A 96 6.52 -9.59 -5.64
C LEU A 96 5.02 -9.36 -5.49
N PHE A 97 4.45 -9.67 -4.33
CA PHE A 97 3.05 -9.36 -3.99
C PHE A 97 2.75 -7.86 -4.16
N PHE A 98 3.58 -6.98 -3.58
CA PHE A 98 3.43 -5.53 -3.75
C PHE A 98 3.64 -5.04 -5.20
N LYS A 99 4.50 -5.70 -5.98
CA LYS A 99 4.64 -5.41 -7.43
C LYS A 99 3.37 -5.71 -8.21
N TRP A 100 2.71 -6.83 -7.94
CA TRP A 100 1.44 -7.15 -8.59
C TRP A 100 0.34 -6.17 -8.22
N ILE A 101 0.31 -5.68 -6.97
CA ILE A 101 -0.60 -4.59 -6.57
C ILE A 101 -0.28 -3.31 -7.35
N TRP A 102 1.00 -2.93 -7.47
CA TRP A 102 1.43 -1.76 -8.25
C TRP A 102 0.90 -1.80 -9.68
N GLU A 103 1.03 -2.93 -10.36
CA GLU A 103 0.62 -3.11 -11.76
C GLU A 103 -0.89 -2.87 -11.98
N ILE A 104 -1.70 -3.04 -10.93
CA ILE A 104 -3.13 -2.75 -10.95
C ILE A 104 -3.41 -1.29 -10.59
N PHE A 105 -2.74 -0.75 -9.58
CA PHE A 105 -3.00 0.58 -9.03
C PHE A 105 -2.51 1.69 -9.96
N PHE A 106 -1.33 1.51 -10.54
CA PHE A 106 -0.63 2.49 -11.36
C PHE A 106 -0.33 1.89 -12.72
N LYS A 107 -1.39 1.38 -13.35
CA LYS A 107 -1.31 0.82 -14.69
C LYS A 107 -0.65 1.83 -15.63
N ASP A 108 0.33 1.37 -16.40
CA ASP A 108 1.14 2.16 -17.34
C ASP A 108 2.20 3.07 -16.68
N GLU A 109 2.37 3.06 -15.36
CA GLU A 109 3.47 3.74 -14.66
C GLU A 109 4.65 2.80 -14.37
N LEU A 110 5.88 3.29 -14.61
CA LEU A 110 7.11 2.56 -14.30
C LEU A 110 7.48 2.72 -12.83
N ILE A 111 7.62 1.63 -12.08
CA ILE A 111 8.05 1.65 -10.66
C ILE A 111 9.33 2.46 -10.44
N ASP A 112 10.24 2.44 -11.42
CA ASP A 112 11.57 3.01 -11.27
C ASP A 112 11.72 4.47 -11.68
N TYR A 113 10.61 5.21 -11.90
CA TYR A 113 10.66 6.67 -12.08
C TYR A 113 11.40 7.36 -10.93
N ILE A 114 11.36 6.76 -9.73
CA ILE A 114 12.02 7.23 -8.51
C ILE A 114 13.55 7.26 -8.59
N LYS A 115 14.18 6.57 -9.56
CA LYS A 115 15.64 6.50 -9.69
C LYS A 115 16.30 7.85 -9.96
N ASN A 116 15.56 8.78 -10.54
CA ASN A 116 16.06 10.11 -10.90
C ASN A 116 15.69 11.19 -9.86
N GLU A 117 15.02 10.81 -8.77
CA GLU A 117 14.51 11.73 -7.77
C GLU A 117 15.45 11.84 -6.56
N THR A 118 15.53 13.04 -5.97
CA THR A 118 16.13 13.20 -4.64
C THR A 118 15.09 12.82 -3.59
N VAL A 119 15.32 11.73 -2.88
CA VAL A 119 14.38 11.18 -1.89
C VAL A 119 14.87 11.41 -0.47
N ILE A 120 13.98 11.90 0.39
CA ILE A 120 14.18 12.03 1.83
C ILE A 120 13.23 11.05 2.51
N GLU A 121 13.77 10.15 3.33
CA GLU A 121 12.96 9.26 4.17
C GLU A 121 12.47 10.03 5.40
N ASP A 122 11.16 10.06 5.59
CA ASP A 122 10.49 10.55 6.77
C ASP A 122 10.01 9.36 7.62
N PHE A 123 10.20 9.47 8.92
CA PHE A 123 9.86 8.44 9.91
C PHE A 123 8.76 8.90 10.87
N ASP A 124 8.15 10.07 10.63
CA ASP A 124 7.04 10.54 11.44
C ASP A 124 5.79 9.69 11.20
N ILE A 125 5.40 8.94 12.23
CA ILE A 125 4.19 8.11 12.21
C ILE A 125 2.91 8.94 12.06
N ASN A 126 2.95 10.25 12.37
CA ASN A 126 1.82 11.16 12.26
C ASN A 126 1.77 11.87 10.90
N ALA A 127 2.67 11.56 9.96
CA ALA A 127 2.70 12.19 8.64
C ALA A 127 1.34 12.14 7.91
N PRO A 128 0.58 11.02 7.92
CA PRO A 128 -0.74 10.97 7.29
C PRO A 128 -1.75 11.90 7.96
N TYR A 129 -1.77 11.94 9.30
CA TYR A 129 -2.65 12.86 10.02
C TYR A 129 -2.37 14.30 9.63
N LYS A 130 -1.09 14.69 9.65
CA LYS A 130 -0.66 16.03 9.23
C LYS A 130 -1.07 16.31 7.79
N LEU A 131 -0.86 15.38 6.86
CA LEU A 131 -1.24 15.53 5.45
C LEU A 131 -2.74 15.80 5.29
N LEU A 132 -3.57 15.06 6.03
CA LEU A 132 -5.04 15.13 5.93
C LEU A 132 -5.63 16.34 6.68
N THR A 133 -5.01 16.79 7.76
CA THR A 133 -5.49 17.94 8.54
C THR A 133 -4.92 19.28 8.09
N SER A 134 -3.87 19.27 7.28
CA SER A 134 -3.30 20.48 6.67
C SER A 134 -4.16 20.96 5.51
N SER A 135 -5.39 21.39 5.78
CA SER A 135 -6.15 22.20 4.82
C SER A 135 -5.66 23.66 4.84
N PRO A 136 -5.62 24.36 3.70
CA PRO A 136 -5.11 25.72 3.58
C PRO A 136 -6.17 26.72 4.08
N ASN A 137 -6.37 26.81 5.40
CA ASN A 137 -7.16 27.87 6.02
C ASN A 137 -6.30 28.63 7.03
N SER A 138 -5.12 29.07 6.59
CA SER A 138 -4.27 30.02 7.31
C SER A 138 -3.38 30.76 6.31
N ALA A 139 -3.99 31.62 5.49
CA ALA A 139 -3.35 32.76 4.85
C ALA A 139 -4.42 33.80 4.52
#